data_AF-A0A7C6D9N3-F1
#
_entry.id   AF-A0A7C6D9N3-F1
#
_cell.length_a   1.000
_cell.length_b   1.000
_cell.length_c   1.000
_cell.angle_alpha   90.00
_cell.angle_beta   90.00
_cell.angle_gamma   90.00
#
_symmetry.space_group_name_H-M   'P 1'
#
loop_
_entity.id
_entity.type
_entity.pdbx_description
1 polymer ?
#
loop_
_entity_poly.entity_id
_entity_poly.type
_entity_poly.pdbx_seq_one_letter_code
_entity_poly.pdbx_strand_id
1 'polypeptide(L)'
;MARVQESSSPIINGQIRQTNLRYDSYVTYDATTGNGTVTYPDGRTVEYEYVNGQYKSPDAVYDKLVRDTDGTYSLILKNKTIYEYNSSGKLASISDKNGNTITIQYNSSGHITQVTGASGKKLVFSLQLLQLK
;
A
#
# COMPACT_ATOMS: atom_id res chain seq x y z
N MET A 1 11.64 -32.44 -16.82
CA MET A 1 10.19 -32.13 -16.81
C MET A 1 9.90 -31.22 -15.62
N ALA A 2 9.60 -29.94 -15.88
CA ALA A 2 8.86 -29.02 -15.02
C ALA A 2 8.73 -27.70 -15.80
N ARG A 3 7.57 -27.48 -16.41
CA ARG A 3 7.21 -26.24 -17.10
C ARG A 3 6.45 -25.40 -16.09
N VAL A 4 7.04 -24.30 -15.64
CA VAL A 4 6.29 -23.23 -14.97
C VAL A 4 5.92 -22.24 -16.07
N GLN A 5 4.62 -22.05 -16.27
CA GLN A 5 4.11 -21.10 -17.25
C GLN A 5 4.42 -19.67 -16.79
N GLU A 6 4.96 -18.89 -17.72
CA GLU A 6 5.19 -17.46 -17.57
C GLU A 6 3.87 -16.72 -17.33
N SER A 7 3.87 -15.79 -16.37
CA SER A 7 2.94 -14.67 -16.33
C SER A 7 3.72 -13.41 -16.73
N SER A 8 4.17 -13.38 -17.98
CA SER A 8 4.65 -12.18 -18.63
C SER A 8 3.49 -11.18 -18.71
N SER A 9 3.64 -10.00 -18.10
CA SER A 9 2.79 -8.87 -18.45
C SER A 9 3.41 -8.20 -19.69
N PRO A 10 2.76 -8.24 -20.87
CA PRO A 10 3.28 -7.57 -22.04
C PRO A 10 3.15 -6.06 -21.87
N ILE A 11 4.26 -5.35 -22.09
CA ILE A 11 4.25 -3.89 -22.25
C ILE A 11 3.68 -3.64 -23.64
N ILE A 12 2.47 -3.10 -23.75
CA ILE A 12 1.88 -2.63 -25.01
C ILE A 12 1.48 -1.17 -24.84
N ASN A 13 2.11 -0.29 -25.63
CA ASN A 13 1.76 1.12 -25.85
C ASN A 13 1.73 2.05 -24.62
N GLY A 14 2.80 2.09 -23.82
CA GLY A 14 3.10 3.26 -22.99
C GLY A 14 2.19 3.53 -21.78
N GLN A 15 1.27 2.63 -21.44
CA GLN A 15 0.60 2.65 -20.14
C GLN A 15 1.17 1.56 -19.25
N ILE A 16 1.71 1.96 -18.10
CA ILE A 16 1.97 1.04 -16.99
C ILE A 16 0.60 0.51 -16.60
N ARG A 17 0.30 -0.74 -16.95
CA ARG A 17 -0.82 -1.46 -16.35
C ARG A 17 -0.49 -1.58 -14.87
N GLN A 18 -0.99 -0.62 -14.10
CA GLN A 18 -1.06 -0.69 -12.65
C GLN A 18 -1.74 -2.01 -12.35
N THR A 19 -0.94 -3.01 -11.96
CA THR A 19 -1.46 -4.31 -11.59
C THR A 19 -2.37 -4.04 -10.42
N ASN A 20 -3.68 -4.26 -10.58
CA ASN A 20 -4.69 -4.07 -9.57
C ASN A 20 -4.54 -5.13 -8.46
N LEU A 21 -3.36 -5.15 -7.83
CA LEU A 21 -3.11 -5.81 -6.57
C LEU A 21 -3.80 -4.92 -5.55
N ARG A 22 -4.64 -5.53 -4.71
CA ARG A 22 -5.33 -4.85 -3.60
C ARG A 22 -4.38 -4.19 -2.56
N TYR A 23 -3.08 -4.19 -2.84
CA TYR A 23 -1.99 -3.69 -2.02
C TYR A 23 -1.44 -2.33 -2.52
N ASP A 24 -1.94 -1.80 -3.64
CA ASP A 24 -1.49 -0.51 -4.21
C ASP A 24 -2.09 0.71 -3.48
N SER A 25 -2.37 0.57 -2.18
CA SER A 25 -2.73 1.72 -1.35
C SER A 25 -1.47 2.43 -0.87
N TYR A 26 -1.50 3.75 -0.83
CA TYR A 26 -0.39 4.56 -0.32
C TYR A 26 -0.86 5.91 0.21
N VAL A 27 0.01 6.54 0.99
CA VAL A 27 -0.18 7.89 1.51
C VAL A 27 0.89 8.80 0.91
N THR A 28 0.47 9.94 0.38
CA THR A 28 1.38 11.06 0.10
C THR A 28 1.18 12.15 1.13
N TYR A 29 2.22 12.93 1.41
CA TYR A 29 2.15 14.08 2.30
C TYR A 29 2.58 15.35 1.55
N ASP A 30 1.89 16.46 1.80
CA ASP A 30 2.32 17.78 1.36
C ASP A 30 3.16 18.41 2.47
N ALA A 31 4.44 18.68 2.20
CA ALA A 31 5.36 19.25 3.18
C ALA A 31 5.03 20.72 3.57
N THR A 32 4.25 21.41 2.74
CA THR A 32 3.89 22.83 2.92
C THR A 32 2.69 22.97 3.87
N THR A 33 1.67 22.13 3.67
CA THR A 33 0.41 22.18 4.43
C THR A 33 0.36 21.14 5.55
N GLY A 34 1.14 20.05 5.43
CA GLY A 34 1.05 18.88 6.30
C GLY A 34 -0.05 17.90 5.89
N ASN A 35 -0.89 18.24 4.90
CA ASN A 35 -2.00 17.41 4.46
C ASN A 35 -1.53 16.04 3.97
N GLY A 36 -2.38 15.04 4.16
CA GLY A 36 -2.14 13.66 3.76
C GLY A 36 -3.17 13.24 2.73
N THR A 37 -2.74 12.66 1.62
CA THR A 37 -3.64 12.10 0.61
C THR A 37 -3.50 10.59 0.60
N VAL A 38 -4.60 9.90 0.86
CA VAL A 38 -4.68 8.44 0.82
C VAL A 38 -5.21 8.03 -0.55
N THR A 39 -4.44 7.22 -1.26
CA THR A 39 -4.92 6.45 -2.42
C THR A 39 -5.33 5.07 -1.94
N TYR A 40 -6.60 4.72 -2.13
CA TYR A 40 -7.21 3.45 -1.72
C TYR A 40 -6.94 2.36 -2.77
N PRO A 41 -7.13 1.06 -2.43
CA PRO A 41 -6.92 -0.03 -3.38
C PRO A 41 -7.78 0.01 -4.65
N ASP A 42 -8.91 0.72 -4.62
CA ASP A 42 -9.79 0.94 -5.77
C ASP A 42 -9.37 2.13 -6.65
N GLY A 43 -8.27 2.81 -6.29
CA GLY A 43 -7.77 4.00 -6.97
C GLY A 43 -8.46 5.30 -6.52
N ARG A 44 -9.48 5.24 -5.66
CA ARG A 44 -10.08 6.43 -5.06
C ARG A 44 -9.02 7.16 -4.24
N THR A 45 -9.03 8.49 -4.29
CA THR A 45 -8.17 9.32 -3.45
C THR A 45 -9.01 10.12 -2.46
N VAL A 46 -8.50 10.29 -1.25
CA VAL A 46 -9.10 11.18 -0.23
C VAL A 46 -7.99 11.99 0.42
N GLU A 47 -8.13 13.30 0.39
CA GLU A 47 -7.26 14.23 1.12
C GLU A 47 -7.77 14.40 2.56
N TYR A 48 -6.84 14.44 3.50
CA TYR A 48 -7.05 14.69 4.91
C TYR A 48 -6.29 15.94 5.31
N GLU A 49 -7.03 16.93 5.81
CA GLU A 49 -6.46 18.20 6.29
C GLU A 49 -5.69 17.97 7.59
N TYR A 50 -4.46 18.48 7.70
CA TYR A 50 -3.69 18.38 8.93
C TYR A 50 -3.87 19.63 9.79
N VAL A 51 -4.58 19.50 10.91
CA VAL A 51 -4.93 20.62 11.78
C VAL A 51 -4.63 20.25 13.24
N ASN A 52 -3.92 21.12 13.95
CA ASN A 52 -3.60 20.96 15.37
C ASN A 52 -3.00 19.59 15.73
N GLY A 53 -2.12 19.08 14.86
CA GLY A 53 -1.43 17.82 15.07
C GLY A 53 -2.22 16.56 14.68
N GLN A 54 -3.40 16.71 14.06
CA GLN A 54 -4.29 15.60 13.72
C GLN A 54 -4.78 15.69 12.28
N TYR A 55 -5.02 14.56 11.64
CA TYR A 55 -5.68 14.51 10.33
C TYR A 55 -7.20 14.50 10.49
N LYS A 56 -7.86 15.43 9.80
CA LYS A 56 -9.31 15.54 9.77
C LYS A 56 -9.88 14.80 8.57
N SER A 57 -10.81 13.89 8.81
CA SER A 57 -11.56 13.22 7.75
C SER A 57 -12.53 14.19 7.07
N PRO A 58 -12.65 14.18 5.72
CA PRO A 58 -13.67 14.93 5.00
C PRO A 58 -15.10 14.47 5.32
N ASP A 59 -16.08 15.29 4.94
CA ASP A 59 -17.49 14.94 5.09
C ASP A 59 -17.82 13.62 4.38
N ALA A 60 -18.67 12.81 5.01
CA ALA A 60 -19.05 11.47 4.57
C ALA A 60 -17.91 10.41 4.49
N VAL A 61 -16.67 10.76 4.84
CA VAL A 61 -15.57 9.81 5.03
C VAL A 61 -15.41 9.51 6.52
N TYR A 62 -15.71 8.27 6.90
CA TYR A 62 -15.63 7.81 8.30
C TYR A 62 -14.30 7.16 8.64
N ASP A 63 -13.43 7.00 7.63
CA ASP A 63 -12.09 6.45 7.79
C ASP A 63 -11.20 7.51 8.43
N LYS A 64 -10.24 7.08 9.25
CA LYS A 64 -9.36 7.97 10.01
C LYS A 64 -7.91 7.74 9.62
N LEU A 65 -7.24 8.77 9.14
CA LEU A 65 -5.80 8.77 8.97
C LEU A 65 -5.14 9.23 10.27
N VAL A 66 -4.09 8.55 10.68
CA VAL A 66 -3.22 8.90 11.81
C VAL A 66 -1.79 8.83 11.33
N ARG A 67 -0.92 9.70 11.85
CA ARG A 67 0.53 9.61 11.65
C ARG A 67 1.20 9.42 12.99
N ASP A 68 2.03 8.39 13.07
CA ASP A 68 2.75 8.02 14.28
C ASP A 68 4.05 8.80 14.43
N THR A 69 4.66 8.71 15.62
CA THR A 69 5.88 9.45 15.96
C THR A 69 7.11 9.02 15.17
N ASP A 70 7.13 7.79 14.64
CA ASP A 70 8.19 7.27 13.77
C ASP A 70 7.96 7.62 12.28
N GLY A 71 6.88 8.34 11.99
CA GLY A 71 6.51 8.78 10.66
C GLY A 71 5.71 7.77 9.85
N THR A 72 5.31 6.62 10.41
CA THR A 72 4.33 5.73 9.79
C THR A 72 2.94 6.35 9.79
N TYR A 73 2.04 5.74 9.03
CA TYR A 73 0.64 6.14 9.00
C TYR A 73 -0.27 4.94 9.23
N SER A 74 -1.36 5.15 9.95
CA SER A 74 -2.45 4.18 10.06
C SER A 74 -3.72 4.77 9.46
N LEU A 75 -4.34 4.05 8.52
CA LEU A 75 -5.69 4.33 8.05
C LEU A 75 -6.66 3.32 8.68
N ILE A 76 -7.50 3.83 9.58
CA ILE A 76 -8.50 3.04 10.31
C ILE A 76 -9.82 3.19 9.59
N LEU A 77 -10.26 2.14 8.89
CA LEU A 77 -11.53 2.16 8.18
C LEU A 77 -12.72 2.04 9.13
N LYS A 78 -13.90 2.47 8.66
CA LYS A 78 -15.16 2.36 9.42
C LYS A 78 -15.44 0.95 9.94
N ASN A 79 -15.09 -0.08 9.17
CA ASN A 79 -15.30 -1.50 9.51
C ASN A 79 -14.23 -2.09 10.45
N LYS A 80 -13.33 -1.26 10.98
CA LYS A 80 -12.19 -1.65 11.83
C LYS A 80 -11.08 -2.43 11.12
N THR A 81 -11.05 -2.43 9.79
CA THR A 81 -9.84 -2.79 9.06
C THR A 81 -8.82 -1.65 9.20
N ILE A 82 -7.57 -2.00 9.48
CA ILE A 82 -6.47 -1.03 9.61
C ILE A 82 -5.46 -1.30 8.49
N TYR A 83 -5.10 -0.25 7.77
CA TYR A 83 -4.02 -0.23 6.81
C TYR A 83 -2.86 0.52 7.45
N GLU A 84 -1.71 -0.14 7.58
CA GLU A 84 -0.48 0.47 8.09
C GLU A 84 0.44 0.79 6.92
N TYR A 85 0.97 2.00 6.88
CA TYR A 85 1.91 2.48 5.86
C TYR A 85 3.24 2.81 6.50
N ASN A 86 4.33 2.46 5.83
CA ASN A 86 5.67 2.83 6.28
C ASN A 86 5.91 4.35 6.14
N SER A 87 7.06 4.82 6.63
CA SER A 87 7.44 6.25 6.59
C SER A 87 7.61 6.83 5.17
N SER A 88 7.71 5.99 4.15
CA SER A 88 7.67 6.39 2.74
C SER A 88 6.26 6.40 2.14
N GLY A 89 5.23 6.19 2.97
CA GLY A 89 3.83 6.18 2.57
C GLY A 89 3.37 4.88 1.89
N LYS A 90 4.20 3.83 1.82
CA LYS A 90 3.84 2.56 1.17
C LYS A 90 3.16 1.61 2.15
N LEU A 91 2.14 0.88 1.68
CA LEU A 91 1.41 -0.09 2.50
C LEU A 91 2.32 -1.20 3.05
N ALA A 92 2.44 -1.29 4.37
CA ALA A 92 3.23 -2.30 5.06
C ALA A 92 2.36 -3.47 5.57
N SER A 93 1.13 -3.20 6.00
CA SER A 93 0.21 -4.26 6.43
C SER A 93 -1.26 -3.88 6.32
N ILE A 94 -2.12 -4.91 6.28
CA ILE A 94 -3.57 -4.79 6.43
C ILE A 94 -3.99 -5.76 7.54
N SER A 95 -4.71 -5.29 8.54
CA SER A 95 -5.32 -6.13 9.57
C SER A 95 -6.84 -5.96 9.60
N ASP A 96 -7.57 -7.05 9.70
CA ASP A 96 -9.02 -7.01 9.93
C ASP A 96 -9.37 -6.90 11.43
N LYS A 97 -10.65 -6.70 11.72
CA LYS A 97 -11.16 -6.60 13.10
C LYS A 97 -10.94 -7.86 13.96
N ASN A 98 -10.64 -9.00 13.33
CA ASN A 98 -10.39 -10.27 14.01
C ASN A 98 -8.88 -10.51 14.20
N GLY A 99 -8.02 -9.57 13.79
CA GLY A 99 -6.57 -9.68 13.88
C GLY A 99 -5.93 -10.45 12.71
N ASN A 100 -6.69 -10.87 11.70
CA ASN A 100 -6.10 -11.49 10.52
C ASN A 100 -5.28 -10.45 9.78
N THR A 101 -3.98 -10.71 9.68
CA THR A 101 -3.01 -9.72 9.17
C THR A 101 -2.35 -10.22 7.90
N ILE A 102 -2.23 -9.33 6.92
CA ILE A 102 -1.39 -9.48 5.73
C ILE A 102 -0.24 -8.49 5.86
N THR A 103 0.99 -8.91 5.62
CA THR A 103 2.17 -8.02 5.59
C THR A 103 2.82 -8.02 4.21
N ILE A 104 3.39 -6.87 3.84
CA ILE A 104 4.01 -6.63 2.54
C ILE A 104 5.45 -6.20 2.77
N GLN A 105 6.39 -6.80 2.03
CA GLN A 105 7.80 -6.47 2.06
C GLN A 105 8.25 -5.94 0.71
N TYR A 106 9.16 -4.97 0.74
CA TYR A 106 9.72 -4.31 -0.43
C TYR A 106 11.23 -4.48 -0.48
N ASN A 107 11.81 -4.43 -1.68
CA ASN A 107 13.25 -4.22 -1.86
C ASN A 107 13.62 -2.74 -1.77
N SER A 108 14.92 -2.45 -1.86
CA SER A 108 15.47 -1.07 -1.87
C SER A 108 14.99 -0.23 -3.04
N SER A 109 14.66 -0.84 -4.18
CA SER A 109 14.04 -0.17 -5.33
C SER A 109 12.54 0.08 -5.14
N GLY A 110 11.97 -0.37 -4.02
CA GLY A 110 10.58 -0.13 -3.69
C GLY A 110 9.57 -1.05 -4.38
N HIS A 111 10.04 -2.16 -4.97
CA HIS A 111 9.18 -3.22 -5.52
C HIS A 111 8.83 -4.26 -4.45
N ILE A 112 7.63 -4.81 -4.50
CA ILE A 112 7.19 -5.88 -3.59
C ILE A 112 8.05 -7.14 -3.84
N THR A 113 8.58 -7.71 -2.76
CA THR A 113 9.34 -8.97 -2.78
C THR A 113 8.60 -10.10 -2.08
N GLN A 114 7.72 -9.79 -1.13
CA GLN A 114 6.96 -10.79 -0.39
C GLN A 114 5.64 -10.23 0.12
N VAL A 115 4.62 -11.10 0.09
CA VAL A 115 3.36 -10.91 0.81
C VAL A 115 3.15 -12.11 1.72
N THR A 116 2.94 -11.87 3.00
CA THR A 116 2.66 -12.92 4.00
C THR A 116 1.22 -12.78 4.47
N GLY A 117 0.41 -13.81 4.31
CA GLY A 117 -0.97 -13.83 4.80
C GLY A 117 -1.10 -14.31 6.25
N ALA A 118 -2.29 -14.16 6.83
CA ALA A 118 -2.57 -14.49 8.23
C ALA A 118 -2.27 -15.94 8.64
N SER A 119 -2.30 -16.88 7.68
CA SER A 119 -1.93 -18.28 7.90
C SER A 119 -0.41 -18.53 7.95
N GLY A 120 0.41 -17.49 7.78
CA GLY A 120 1.87 -17.59 7.63
C GLY A 120 2.32 -18.01 6.22
N LYS A 121 1.38 -18.32 5.31
CA LYS A 121 1.70 -18.59 3.90
C LYS A 121 2.27 -17.35 3.23
N LYS A 122 3.29 -17.56 2.41
CA LYS A 122 4.08 -16.52 1.75
C LYS A 122 3.96 -16.63 0.24
N LEU A 123 3.75 -15.49 -0.42
CA LEU A 123 3.95 -15.32 -1.84
C LEU A 123 5.22 -14.50 -2.03
N VAL A 124 6.20 -15.04 -2.75
CA VAL A 124 7.51 -14.40 -2.98
C VAL A 124 7.64 -14.03 -4.44
N PHE A 125 8.06 -12.80 -4.70
CA PHE A 125 8.26 -12.25 -6.02
C PHE A 125 9.76 -12.07 -6.26
N SER A 126 10.25 -12.65 -7.35
CA SER A 126 11.62 -12.49 -7.81
C SER A 126 11.59 -11.76 -9.14
N LEU A 127 12.05 -10.51 -9.15
CA LEU A 127 12.25 -9.76 -10.38
C LEU A 127 13.57 -10.21 -11.00
N GLN A 128 13.50 -10.89 -12.14
CA GLN A 128 14.68 -11.13 -12.96
C GLN A 128 14.96 -9.87 -13.77
N LEU A 129 16.12 -9.25 -13.53
CA LEU A 129 16.66 -8.25 -14.45
C LEU A 129 17.04 -8.95 -15.75
N LEU A 130 16.43 -8.56 -16.86
CA LEU A 130 16.90 -8.97 -18.18
C LEU A 130 18.30 -8.35 -18.39
N GLN A 131 19.31 -9.20 -18.44
CA GLN A 131 20.65 -8.82 -18.89
C GLN A 131 20.60 -8.78 -20.42
N LEU A 132 20.75 -7.59 -21.02
CA LEU A 132 21.04 -7.47 -22.45
C LEU A 132 22.47 -8.00 -22.68
N LYS A 133 22.60 -8.98 -23.59
CA LYS A 133 23.89 -9.44 -24.11
C LYS A 133 24.35 -8.54 -25.25
#